data_AF-A0A836KHW4-F1
#
_entry.id   AF-A0A836KHW4-F1
#
_cell.length_a   1.000
_cell.length_b   1.000
_cell.length_c   1.000
_cell.angle_alpha   90.00
_cell.angle_beta   90.00
_cell.angle_gamma   90.00
#
_symmetry.space_group_name_H-M   'P 1'
#
loop_
_entity.id
_entity.type
_entity.pdbx_description
1 polymer ?
#
loop_
_entity_poly.entity_id
_entity_poly.type
_entity_poly.pdbx_seq_one_letter_code
_entity_poly.pdbx_strand_id
1 'polypeptide(L)'
;MVTTVKVEIPRESIMKPEYMNDAYLLNQFDGVNDNPPEDGLPLRKWILRQVHEALTKNPSKSVVVVKLKSDKSSRTEFAVVIIGEYVPDYLQQK
;
A
#
# COMPACT_ATOMS: atom_id res chain seq x y z
N MET A 1 18.99 -8.49 -10.06
CA MET A 1 18.66 -8.29 -8.64
C MET A 1 17.51 -7.32 -8.56
N VAL A 2 16.40 -7.74 -7.97
CA VAL A 2 15.20 -6.92 -7.72
C VAL A 2 15.40 -6.26 -6.36
N THR A 3 15.26 -4.95 -6.29
CA THR A 3 15.28 -4.19 -5.03
C THR A 3 13.85 -4.22 -4.49
N THR A 4 13.61 -5.06 -3.49
CA THR A 4 12.29 -5.11 -2.82
C THR A 4 12.30 -4.19 -1.61
N VAL A 5 11.49 -3.14 -1.65
CA VAL A 5 11.25 -2.26 -0.50
C VAL A 5 10.12 -2.86 0.32
N LYS A 6 10.39 -3.20 1.58
CA LYS A 6 9.37 -3.70 2.50
C LYS A 6 8.80 -2.53 3.29
N VAL A 7 7.47 -2.43 3.31
CA VAL A 7 6.75 -1.37 4.02
C VAL A 7 5.64 -2.01 4.83
N GLU A 8 5.49 -1.63 6.09
CA GLU A 8 4.45 -2.16 6.97
C GLU A 8 3.36 -1.12 7.17
N ILE A 9 2.11 -1.47 6.87
CA ILE A 9 0.98 -0.57 7.05
C ILE A 9 -0.16 -1.21 7.83
N PRO A 10 -0.79 -0.48 8.77
CA PRO A 10 -1.92 -0.98 9.53
C PRO A 10 -3.17 -1.13 8.65
N ARG A 11 -3.82 -2.30 8.76
CA ARG A 11 -5.06 -2.64 8.05
C ARG A 11 -6.15 -1.59 8.29
N GLU A 12 -6.34 -1.21 9.54
CA GLU A 12 -7.39 -0.27 9.92
C GLU A 12 -7.21 1.10 9.27
N SER A 13 -5.97 1.57 9.09
CA SER A 13 -5.72 2.86 8.43
C SER A 13 -5.91 2.77 6.91
N ILE A 14 -5.40 1.71 6.26
CA ILE A 14 -5.50 1.59 4.79
C ILE A 14 -6.94 1.35 4.32
N MET A 15 -7.79 0.77 5.16
CA MET A 15 -9.21 0.53 4.84
C MET A 15 -10.11 1.75 5.10
N LYS A 16 -9.62 2.81 5.75
CA LYS A 16 -10.41 4.05 5.96
C LYS A 16 -10.57 4.84 4.68
N PRO A 17 -11.65 5.64 4.51
CA PRO A 17 -11.84 6.49 3.33
C PRO A 17 -10.72 7.53 3.13
N GLU A 18 -10.13 8.01 4.23
CA GLU A 18 -9.11 9.07 4.24
C GLU A 18 -7.66 8.57 4.17
N TYR A 19 -7.45 7.28 3.89
CA TYR A 19 -6.12 6.63 3.86
C TYR A 19 -5.08 7.37 2.99
N MET A 20 -5.50 8.05 1.92
CA MET A 20 -4.60 8.78 1.02
C MET A 20 -3.97 10.04 1.66
N ASN A 21 -4.55 10.54 2.74
CA ASN A 21 -4.08 11.71 3.48
C ASN A 21 -3.58 11.34 4.89
N ASP A 22 -3.60 10.06 5.24
CA ASP A 22 -3.09 9.58 6.51
C ASP A 22 -1.57 9.77 6.56
N ALA A 23 -1.12 10.68 7.42
CA ALA A 23 0.29 11.03 7.57
C ALA A 23 1.12 9.85 8.05
N TYR A 24 0.55 8.96 8.88
CA TYR A 24 1.25 7.76 9.33
C TYR A 24 1.52 6.83 8.15
N LEU A 25 0.50 6.57 7.32
CA LEU A 25 0.66 5.74 6.12
C LEU A 25 1.67 6.33 5.14
N LEU A 26 1.64 7.64 4.90
CA LEU A 26 2.60 8.30 4.00
C LEU A 26 4.04 8.26 4.54
N ASN A 27 4.21 8.38 5.86
CA ASN A 27 5.52 8.30 6.52
C ASN A 27 6.11 6.88 6.51
N GLN A 28 5.32 5.83 6.35
CA GLN A 28 5.86 4.47 6.17
C GLN A 28 6.63 4.33 4.84
N PHE A 29 6.38 5.24 3.89
CA PHE A 29 7.14 5.34 2.64
C PHE A 29 8.22 6.43 2.73
N ASP A 30 8.73 6.75 3.91
CA ASP A 30 9.85 7.67 4.07
C ASP A 30 11.06 7.17 3.25
N GLY A 31 11.68 8.09 2.48
CA GLY A 31 12.72 7.75 1.50
C GLY A 31 12.22 7.34 0.10
N VAL A 32 10.91 7.16 -0.11
CA VAL A 32 10.34 7.02 -1.47
C VAL A 32 10.18 8.41 -2.08
N ASN A 33 10.87 8.65 -3.20
CA ASN A 33 10.73 9.89 -3.95
C ASN A 33 9.38 9.88 -4.69
N ASP A 34 8.60 10.95 -4.57
CA ASP A 34 7.31 11.09 -5.27
C ASP A 34 7.47 11.31 -6.78
N ASN A 35 8.70 11.52 -7.24
CA ASN A 35 9.05 11.67 -8.63
C ASN A 35 9.83 10.43 -9.15
N PRO A 36 9.41 9.85 -10.29
CA PRO A 36 8.30 10.28 -11.14
C PRO A 36 6.92 9.93 -10.55
N PRO A 37 5.89 10.76 -10.77
CA PRO A 37 4.51 10.43 -10.41
C PRO A 37 3.98 9.29 -11.30
N GLU A 38 3.09 8.47 -10.74
CA GLU A 38 2.43 7.36 -11.43
C GLU A 38 0.93 7.62 -11.54
N ASP A 39 0.35 7.45 -12.73
CA ASP A 39 -1.06 7.77 -13.03
C ASP A 39 -1.49 9.18 -12.55
N GLY A 40 -0.58 10.16 -12.58
CA GLY A 40 -0.84 11.54 -12.14
C GLY A 40 -0.87 11.74 -10.62
N LEU A 41 -0.48 10.72 -9.83
CA LEU A 41 -0.39 10.78 -8.38
C LEU A 41 1.08 10.71 -7.92
N PRO A 42 1.43 11.35 -6.77
CA PRO A 42 2.68 11.09 -6.09
C PRO A 42 2.87 9.59 -5.85
N LEU A 43 4.09 9.08 -6.05
CA LEU A 43 4.38 7.65 -6.02
C LEU A 43 3.85 6.97 -4.75
N ARG A 44 4.00 7.62 -3.58
CA ARG A 44 3.53 7.10 -2.29
C ARG A 44 2.01 6.93 -2.26
N LYS A 45 1.26 7.93 -2.75
CA LYS A 45 -0.21 7.88 -2.84
C LYS A 45 -0.69 6.85 -3.85
N TRP A 46 0.03 6.72 -4.96
CA TRP A 46 -0.26 5.70 -5.96
C TRP A 46 -0.09 4.29 -5.39
N ILE A 47 1.00 4.01 -4.67
CA ILE A 47 1.22 2.72 -4.00
C ILE A 47 0.09 2.43 -3.01
N LEU A 48 -0.26 3.40 -2.15
CA LEU A 48 -1.37 3.25 -1.21
C LEU A 48 -2.69 2.90 -1.92
N ARG A 49 -2.98 3.55 -3.04
CA ARG A 49 -4.17 3.24 -3.86
C ARG A 49 -4.15 1.80 -4.35
N GLN A 50 -3.02 1.33 -4.89
CA GLN A 50 -2.89 -0.05 -5.36
C GLN A 50 -3.09 -1.07 -4.23
N VAL A 51 -2.57 -0.76 -3.04
CA VAL A 51 -2.74 -1.61 -1.85
C VAL A 51 -4.19 -1.63 -1.38
N HIS A 52 -4.83 -0.47 -1.29
CA HIS A 52 -6.25 -0.37 -0.94
C HIS A 52 -7.12 -1.13 -1.94
N GLU A 53 -6.95 -0.94 -3.24
CA GLU A 53 -7.70 -1.67 -4.28
C GLU A 53 -7.48 -3.20 -4.18
N ALA A 54 -6.25 -3.63 -3.87
CA ALA A 54 -5.94 -5.04 -3.68
C ALA A 54 -6.61 -5.64 -2.43
N LEU A 55 -6.69 -4.87 -1.34
CA LEU A 55 -7.37 -5.27 -0.11
C LEU A 55 -8.89 -5.24 -0.24
N THR A 56 -9.46 -4.27 -0.96
CA THR A 56 -10.90 -4.24 -1.26
C THR A 56 -11.32 -5.47 -2.07
N LYS A 57 -10.47 -5.96 -2.97
CA LYS A 57 -10.71 -7.20 -3.72
C LYS A 57 -10.48 -8.47 -2.91
N ASN A 58 -9.45 -8.46 -2.05
CA ASN A 58 -9.16 -9.58 -1.16
C ASN A 58 -8.76 -9.07 0.22
N PRO A 59 -9.75 -8.90 1.12
CA PRO A 59 -9.55 -8.33 2.44
C PRO A 59 -8.68 -9.17 3.37
N SER A 60 -8.41 -10.44 3.03
CA SER A 60 -7.60 -11.36 3.84
C SER A 60 -6.10 -11.30 3.52
N LYS A 61 -5.69 -10.51 2.51
CA LYS A 61 -4.27 -10.42 2.12
C LYS A 61 -3.41 -9.84 3.25
N SER A 62 -2.31 -10.53 3.55
CA SER A 62 -1.29 -10.08 4.49
C SER A 62 -0.14 -9.33 3.81
N VAL A 63 0.07 -9.53 2.51
CA VAL A 63 1.10 -8.84 1.73
C VAL A 63 0.56 -8.47 0.36
N VAL A 64 0.83 -7.23 -0.06
CA VAL A 64 0.55 -6.73 -1.41
C VAL A 64 1.85 -6.29 -2.05
N VAL A 65 2.18 -6.91 -3.19
CA VAL A 65 3.35 -6.52 -3.99
C VAL A 65 2.90 -5.55 -5.07
N VAL A 66 3.45 -4.34 -5.05
CA VAL A 66 3.19 -3.29 -6.04
C VAL A 66 4.43 -3.10 -6.91
N LYS A 67 4.25 -3.18 -8.23
CA LYS A 67 5.30 -2.98 -9.22
C LYS A 67 5.10 -1.66 -9.92
N LEU A 68 6.15 -0.86 -10.05
CA LEU A 68 6.08 0.43 -10.74
C LEU A 68 5.80 0.23 -12.25
N LYS A 69 5.03 1.14 -12.84
CA LYS A 69 4.66 1.09 -14.27
C LYS A 69 5.65 1.87 -15.13
N SER A 70 6.07 3.03 -14.64
CA SER A 70 6.96 3.97 -15.31
C SER A 70 8.38 3.44 -15.41
N ASP A 71 8.78 2.56 -14.50
CA ASP A 71 10.13 2.02 -14.48
C ASP A 71 10.19 0.60 -15.07
N LYS A 72 10.16 0.53 -16.41
CA LYS A 72 10.27 -0.74 -17.16
C LYS A 72 11.66 -1.39 -17.05
N SER A 73 12.67 -0.69 -16.50
CA SER A 73 14.04 -1.19 -16.32
C SER A 73 14.41 -1.41 -14.85
N SER A 74 13.89 -0.61 -13.93
CA SER A 74 14.20 -0.75 -12.51
C SER A 74 13.40 -1.89 -11.93
N ARG A 75 14.16 -2.85 -11.44
CA ARG A 75 13.70 -4.05 -10.77
C ARG A 75 13.23 -3.69 -9.35
N THR A 76 12.44 -2.64 -9.17
CA THR A 76 12.02 -2.15 -7.85
C THR A 76 10.58 -2.56 -7.59
N GLU A 77 10.38 -3.33 -6.53
CA GLU A 77 9.06 -3.80 -6.11
C GLU A 77 8.80 -3.34 -4.67
N PHE A 78 7.58 -2.94 -4.38
CA PHE A 78 7.15 -2.59 -3.03
C PHE A 78 6.36 -3.75 -2.45
N ALA A 79 6.95 -4.46 -1.50
CA ALA A 79 6.27 -5.49 -0.73
C ALA A 79 5.64 -4.85 0.51
N VAL A 80 4.36 -4.51 0.40
CA VAL A 80 3.59 -3.86 1.47
C VAL A 80 2.96 -4.93 2.36
N VAL A 81 3.45 -5.06 3.58
CA VAL A 81 2.95 -5.98 4.61
C VAL A 81 1.83 -5.28 5.37
N ILE A 82 0.68 -5.95 5.43
CA ILE A 82 -0.51 -5.46 6.12
C ILE A 82 -0.50 -6.00 7.53
N ILE A 83 -0.27 -5.12 8.51
CA ILE A 83 -0.26 -5.45 9.93
C ILE A 83 -1.65 -5.21 10.53
N GLY A 84 -2.04 -6.07 11.48
CA GLY A 84 -3.37 -6.05 12.10
C GLY A 84 -4.28 -7.19 11.64
N GLU A 85 -5.14 -7.65 12.55
CA GLU A 85 -6.04 -8.77 12.29
C GLU A 85 -7.09 -8.42 11.25
N TYR A 86 -7.34 -9.36 10.33
CA TYR A 86 -8.54 -9.30 9.51
C TYR A 86 -9.70 -9.88 10.31
N VAL A 87 -10.56 -8.98 10.83
CA VAL A 87 -11.83 -9.38 11.42
C VAL A 87 -12.91 -9.20 10.36
N PRO A 88 -13.42 -10.27 9.75
CA PRO A 88 -14.49 -10.16 8.76
C PRO A 88 -15.75 -9.56 9.39
N ASP A 89 -16.50 -8.76 8.64
CA ASP A 89 -17.67 -8.01 9.12
C ASP A 89 -18.70 -8.88 9.86
N TYR A 90 -18.86 -10.15 9.48
CA TYR A 90 -19.77 -11.08 10.14
C TYR A 90 -19.34 -11.50 11.56
N LEU A 91 -18.09 -11.25 11.96
CA LEU A 91 -17.58 -11.47 13.32
C LEU A 91 -17.55 -10.16 14.15
N GLN A 92 -17.80 -8.99 13.54
CA GLN A 92 -17.77 -7.71 14.23
C GLN A 92 -19.08 -7.37 14.97
N GLN A 93 -20.14 -8.18 14.84
CA GLN A 93 -21.38 -8.00 15.60
C GLN A 93 -21.27 -8.68 16.98
N LYS A 94 -20.94 -7.88 18.00
CA LYS A 94 -21.26 -8.17 19.40
C LYS A 94 -21.57 -6.89 20.16
#